data_AF-A0A7S3F5P6-F1
#
_entry.id   AF-A0A7S3F5P6-F1
#
_cell.length_a   1.000
_cell.length_b   1.000
_cell.length_c   1.000
_cell.angle_alpha   90.00
_cell.angle_beta   90.00
_cell.angle_gamma   90.00
#
_symmetry.space_group_name_H-M   'P 1'
#
loop_
_entity.id
_entity.type
_entity.pdbx_description
1 polymer ?
#
loop_
_entity_poly.entity_id
_entity_poly.type
_entity_poly.pdbx_seq_one_letter_code
_entity_poly.pdbx_strand_id
1 'polypeptide(L)'
;MLIRSTDCVCSRDSTWPFACAGCGIERIGLNNSLVIALSLHFDPAHMRSGSIPPEGLYEKHANALLRAHAGLLLVNTTLPVHVLLTGWHNTSFVEMLHGLGMIPHHYRSVPAPQWAKLWYRGNFNKLNLLILASALHRRVLYLDNDVVPFRNIDHLQLSPAPAFVFRNHTEIGVNGGMMLLPVLSAAEVEAAFRLLQMHLVLPFEHNMVGNNGGEQTFWNAWLQQRPRRQVWALPSTYNLYTDAVEKGYGPWWDEVFLWHKPLEKGFDRLPAPAKAHVEARLRRVAEYAPQVNVARERERQPRQWCEDHPTERSFHRRPTHTLRCAATRGQDSTGGWHPSGLQSSVPDCAGARRGMGIRFVTA
;
A
#
# COMPACT_ATOMS: atom_id res chain seq x y z
N MET A 1 -16.68 -21.97 -9.85
CA MET A 1 -17.05 -22.11 -8.43
C MET A 1 -16.99 -20.71 -7.81
N LEU A 2 -18.14 -20.07 -7.63
CA LEU A 2 -18.26 -18.70 -7.12
C LEU A 2 -18.11 -18.71 -5.59
N ILE A 3 -17.07 -18.06 -5.07
CA ILE A 3 -16.92 -17.81 -3.63
C ILE A 3 -17.74 -16.56 -3.32
N ARG A 4 -18.86 -16.72 -2.61
CA ARG A 4 -19.59 -15.59 -2.03
C ARG A 4 -18.89 -15.18 -0.74
N SER A 5 -18.38 -13.95 -0.70
CA SER A 5 -18.01 -13.25 0.54
C SER A 5 -19.29 -13.09 1.36
N THR A 6 -19.41 -13.77 2.50
CA THR A 6 -20.44 -13.45 3.49
C THR A 6 -20.03 -12.21 4.26
N ASP A 7 -20.93 -11.24 4.39
CA ASP A 7 -20.73 -9.99 5.10
C ASP A 7 -20.17 -10.21 6.52
N CYS A 8 -18.99 -9.68 6.80
CA CYS A 8 -18.40 -9.71 8.13
C CYS A 8 -19.10 -8.67 9.02
N VAL A 9 -19.81 -9.11 10.06
CA VAL A 9 -20.37 -8.22 11.09
C VAL A 9 -19.32 -7.98 12.16
N CYS A 10 -18.56 -6.89 12.03
CA CYS A 10 -17.66 -6.43 13.09
C CYS A 10 -18.46 -5.57 14.08
N SER A 11 -18.31 -5.82 15.39
CA SER A 11 -18.83 -4.93 16.44
C SER A 11 -18.32 -3.51 16.21
N ARG A 12 -19.25 -2.54 16.18
CA ARG A 12 -18.93 -1.10 16.06
C ARG A 12 -18.09 -0.58 17.23
N ASP A 13 -18.07 -1.29 18.35
CA ASP A 13 -17.45 -0.83 19.60
C ASP A 13 -16.05 -1.40 19.84
N SER A 14 -15.53 -2.26 18.97
CA SER A 14 -14.15 -2.71 19.11
C SER A 14 -13.19 -1.65 18.57
N THR A 15 -12.34 -1.09 19.43
CA THR A 15 -11.24 -0.19 19.01
C THR A 15 -10.10 -0.93 18.32
N TRP A 16 -10.16 -2.27 18.25
CA TRP A 16 -9.11 -3.13 17.70
C TRP A 16 -9.58 -3.95 16.50
N PRO A 17 -8.71 -4.19 15.49
CA PRO A 17 -9.03 -5.00 14.31
C PRO A 17 -9.22 -6.49 14.61
N PHE A 18 -8.95 -6.93 15.84
CA PHE A 18 -8.99 -8.35 16.25
C PHE A 18 -10.36 -8.84 16.75
N ALA A 19 -11.36 -7.97 16.88
CA ALA A 19 -12.68 -8.38 17.38
C ALA A 19 -13.60 -8.97 16.30
N CYS A 20 -13.15 -9.07 15.04
CA CYS A 20 -13.90 -9.79 14.01
C CYS A 20 -13.53 -11.29 14.11
N ALA A 21 -13.98 -11.94 15.19
CA ALA A 21 -13.92 -13.39 15.32
C ALA A 21 -15.09 -13.99 14.53
N GLY A 22 -14.82 -14.70 13.43
CA GLY A 22 -15.82 -15.56 12.80
C GLY A 22 -16.16 -15.31 11.33
N CYS A 23 -15.32 -14.64 10.53
CA CYS A 23 -15.49 -14.76 9.08
C CYS A 23 -15.09 -16.19 8.68
N GLY A 24 -16.08 -16.99 8.29
CA GLY A 24 -15.92 -18.40 7.92
C GLY A 24 -15.06 -18.54 6.66
N ILE A 25 -13.74 -18.55 6.82
CA ILE A 25 -12.82 -18.98 5.78
C ILE A 25 -12.82 -20.51 5.86
N GLU A 26 -13.50 -21.16 4.92
CA GLU A 26 -13.37 -22.61 4.75
C GLU A 26 -11.88 -22.96 4.64
N ARG A 27 -11.41 -23.83 5.55
CA ARG A 27 -10.04 -24.35 5.55
C ARG A 27 -9.86 -25.29 4.36
N ILE A 28 -9.71 -24.74 3.16
CA ILE A 28 -9.34 -25.51 1.97
C ILE A 28 -7.85 -25.84 2.07
N GLY A 29 -7.54 -27.01 2.66
CA GLY A 29 -6.27 -27.75 2.55
C GLY A 29 -4.99 -27.01 2.97
N LEU A 30 -4.13 -27.68 3.73
CA LEU A 30 -2.80 -27.21 4.14
C LEU A 30 -1.79 -27.14 2.97
N ASN A 31 -2.18 -26.59 1.82
CA ASN A 31 -1.22 -26.26 0.79
C ASN A 31 -0.59 -24.92 1.16
N ASN A 32 0.73 -24.94 1.30
CA ASN A 32 1.64 -23.82 1.49
C ASN A 32 1.66 -22.86 0.27
N SER A 33 0.49 -22.69 -0.34
CA SER A 33 0.21 -21.98 -1.57
C SER A 33 0.47 -20.50 -1.40
N LEU A 34 1.02 -19.92 -2.46
CA LEU A 34 1.33 -18.51 -2.55
C LEU A 34 0.14 -17.76 -3.15
N VAL A 35 -0.15 -16.58 -2.61
CA VAL A 35 -1.08 -15.62 -3.21
C VAL A 35 -0.35 -14.31 -3.45
N ILE A 36 -0.78 -13.54 -4.45
CA ILE A 36 -0.29 -12.17 -4.66
C ILE A 36 -1.22 -11.21 -3.90
N ALA A 37 -0.65 -10.20 -3.26
CA ALA A 37 -1.39 -9.12 -2.63
C ALA A 37 -0.99 -7.76 -3.23
N LEU A 38 -2.00 -6.99 -3.65
CA LEU A 38 -1.90 -5.57 -3.98
C LEU A 38 -2.67 -4.78 -2.92
N SER A 39 -2.45 -3.47 -2.83
CA SER A 39 -3.12 -2.65 -1.80
C SER A 39 -3.56 -1.31 -2.34
N LEU A 40 -4.82 -0.95 -2.14
CA LEU A 40 -5.31 0.42 -2.30
C LEU A 40 -5.62 1.00 -0.93
N HIS A 41 -4.88 2.04 -0.57
CA HIS A 41 -5.24 2.92 0.52
C HIS A 41 -5.54 4.30 -0.05
N PHE A 42 -6.70 4.84 0.28
CA PHE A 42 -6.98 6.24 -0.03
C PHE A 42 -7.61 6.96 1.16
N ASP A 43 -6.88 7.92 1.68
CA ASP A 43 -7.34 8.87 2.69
C ASP A 43 -6.72 10.22 2.33
N PRO A 44 -7.52 11.25 2.01
CA PRO A 44 -7.00 12.58 1.68
C PRO A 44 -6.04 13.15 2.73
N ALA A 45 -6.19 12.79 4.01
CA ALA A 45 -5.30 13.24 5.08
C ALA A 45 -3.89 12.61 5.03
N HIS A 46 -3.73 11.49 4.33
CA HIS A 46 -2.45 10.79 4.16
C HIS A 46 -1.80 11.05 2.80
N MET A 47 -2.47 11.77 1.90
CA MET A 47 -1.96 12.07 0.57
C MET A 47 -1.07 13.32 0.57
N ARG A 48 -0.14 13.39 -0.38
CA ARG A 48 0.63 14.62 -0.59
C ARG A 48 -0.32 15.73 -1.03
N SER A 49 -0.34 16.83 -0.30
CA SER A 49 -0.98 18.06 -0.76
C SER A 49 -0.29 18.50 -2.05
N GLY A 50 -1.07 18.63 -3.11
CA GLY A 50 -0.60 19.02 -4.43
C GLY A 50 -1.73 19.69 -5.21
N SER A 51 -1.47 20.03 -6.47
CA SER A 51 -2.47 20.63 -7.36
C SER A 51 -3.53 19.63 -7.87
N ILE A 52 -3.32 18.33 -7.64
CA ILE A 52 -4.24 17.28 -8.07
C ILE A 52 -5.36 17.16 -7.02
N PRO A 53 -6.64 17.25 -7.42
CA PRO A 53 -7.75 17.05 -6.50
C PRO A 53 -7.77 15.60 -5.95
N PRO A 54 -8.36 15.36 -4.78
CA PRO A 54 -8.41 14.03 -4.15
C PRO A 54 -8.87 12.92 -5.10
N GLU A 55 -9.89 13.17 -5.91
CA GLU A 55 -10.45 12.21 -6.88
C GLU A 55 -9.39 11.80 -7.91
N GLY A 56 -8.64 12.77 -8.45
CA GLY A 56 -7.56 12.49 -9.39
C GLY A 56 -6.40 11.72 -8.75
N LEU A 57 -6.14 11.93 -7.46
CA LEU A 57 -5.17 11.11 -6.71
C LEU A 57 -5.67 9.68 -6.53
N TYR A 58 -6.95 9.49 -6.19
CA TYR A 58 -7.54 8.16 -6.10
C TYR A 58 -7.46 7.43 -7.43
N GLU A 59 -7.90 8.06 -8.54
CA GLU A 59 -7.79 7.51 -9.89
C GLU A 59 -6.36 7.08 -10.20
N LYS A 60 -5.37 7.92 -9.88
CA LYS A 60 -3.95 7.60 -10.09
C LYS A 60 -3.56 6.32 -9.37
N HIS A 61 -3.94 6.16 -8.10
CA HIS A 61 -3.60 4.98 -7.28
C HIS A 61 -4.38 3.73 -7.69
N ALA A 62 -5.67 3.85 -7.99
CA ALA A 62 -6.52 2.78 -8.50
C ALA A 62 -6.01 2.28 -9.87
N ASN A 63 -5.70 3.18 -10.79
CA ASN A 63 -5.15 2.84 -12.10
C ASN A 63 -3.73 2.25 -11.99
N ALA A 64 -2.94 2.61 -10.98
CA ALA A 64 -1.66 1.95 -10.72
C ALA A 64 -1.87 0.47 -10.34
N LEU A 65 -2.82 0.18 -9.45
CA LEU A 65 -3.19 -1.18 -9.08
C LEU A 65 -3.66 -1.99 -10.30
N LEU A 66 -4.54 -1.42 -11.13
CA LEU A 66 -5.04 -2.09 -12.34
C LEU A 66 -3.92 -2.36 -13.36
N ARG A 67 -2.95 -1.45 -13.49
CA ARG A 67 -1.76 -1.69 -14.33
C ARG A 67 -0.89 -2.81 -13.79
N ALA A 68 -0.65 -2.86 -12.48
CA ALA A 68 0.09 -3.95 -11.85
C ALA A 68 -0.59 -5.31 -12.12
N HIS A 69 -1.91 -5.38 -11.94
CA HIS A 69 -2.71 -6.57 -12.26
C HIS A 69 -2.64 -6.95 -13.75
N ALA A 70 -2.82 -6.00 -14.67
CA ALA A 70 -2.70 -6.27 -16.11
C ALA A 70 -1.30 -6.80 -16.46
N GLY A 71 -0.25 -6.27 -15.83
CA GLY A 71 1.11 -6.78 -15.98
C GLY A 71 1.26 -8.23 -15.52
N LEU A 72 0.62 -8.61 -14.40
CA LEU A 72 0.58 -9.99 -13.91
C LEU A 72 -0.11 -10.94 -14.89
N LEU A 73 -1.25 -10.53 -15.46
CA LEU A 73 -1.94 -11.30 -16.50
C LEU A 73 -1.07 -11.49 -17.75
N LEU A 74 -0.37 -10.45 -18.17
CA LEU A 74 0.51 -10.48 -19.35
C LEU A 74 1.78 -11.33 -19.17
N VAL A 75 2.13 -11.72 -17.94
CA VAL A 75 3.17 -12.73 -17.66
C VAL A 75 2.58 -14.10 -17.35
N ASN A 76 1.27 -14.28 -17.58
CA ASN A 76 0.53 -15.50 -17.34
C ASN A 76 0.71 -16.04 -15.92
N THR A 77 0.66 -15.17 -14.90
CA THR A 77 0.63 -15.68 -13.51
C THR A 77 -0.64 -16.50 -13.31
N THR A 78 -0.51 -17.59 -12.55
CA THR A 78 -1.61 -18.44 -12.11
C THR A 78 -1.95 -18.21 -10.63
N LEU A 79 -1.16 -17.38 -9.94
CA LEU A 79 -1.38 -17.07 -8.53
C LEU A 79 -2.62 -16.19 -8.36
N PRO A 80 -3.49 -16.47 -7.37
CA PRO A 80 -4.64 -15.63 -7.10
C PRO A 80 -4.20 -14.25 -6.59
N VAL A 81 -4.88 -13.20 -7.06
CA VAL A 81 -4.57 -11.81 -6.70
C VAL A 81 -5.60 -11.30 -5.70
N HIS A 82 -5.14 -11.03 -4.49
CA HIS A 82 -5.89 -10.41 -3.41
C HIS A 82 -5.63 -8.91 -3.38
N VAL A 83 -6.65 -8.11 -3.07
CA VAL A 83 -6.53 -6.65 -3.00
C VAL A 83 -6.93 -6.17 -1.62
N LEU A 84 -6.02 -5.54 -0.90
CA LEU A 84 -6.30 -4.93 0.40
C LEU A 84 -6.86 -3.53 0.18
N LEU A 85 -8.09 -3.30 0.60
CA LEU A 85 -8.79 -2.01 0.52
C LEU A 85 -8.85 -1.38 1.90
N THR A 86 -8.36 -0.15 2.02
CA THR A 86 -8.43 0.64 3.25
C THR A 86 -8.74 2.10 2.94
N GLY A 87 -9.37 2.81 3.87
CA GLY A 87 -9.85 4.17 3.62
C GLY A 87 -10.99 4.18 2.60
N TRP A 88 -11.12 5.28 1.87
CA TRP A 88 -12.17 5.47 0.88
C TRP A 88 -11.90 4.71 -0.42
N HIS A 89 -12.96 4.13 -0.99
CA HIS A 89 -12.99 3.50 -2.30
C HIS A 89 -14.44 3.40 -2.73
N ASN A 90 -14.71 3.51 -4.02
CA ASN A 90 -16.09 3.44 -4.53
C ASN A 90 -16.52 1.99 -4.82
N THR A 91 -17.82 1.75 -4.79
CA THR A 91 -18.42 0.41 -5.01
C THR A 91 -18.16 -0.10 -6.43
N SER A 92 -18.25 0.77 -7.44
CA SER A 92 -18.02 0.39 -8.85
C SER A 92 -16.60 -0.12 -9.10
N PHE A 93 -15.59 0.42 -8.40
CA PHE A 93 -14.23 -0.09 -8.45
C PHE A 93 -14.14 -1.48 -7.83
N VAL A 94 -14.80 -1.72 -6.68
CA VAL A 94 -14.83 -3.06 -6.06
C VAL A 94 -15.49 -4.09 -6.97
N GLU A 95 -16.61 -3.73 -7.60
CA GLU A 95 -17.26 -4.58 -8.62
C GLU A 95 -16.34 -4.85 -9.81
N MET A 96 -15.60 -3.83 -10.28
CA MET A 96 -14.59 -4.00 -11.31
C MET A 96 -13.48 -4.96 -10.88
N LEU A 97 -12.99 -4.89 -9.63
CA LEU A 97 -12.00 -5.83 -9.12
C LEU A 97 -12.50 -7.27 -9.19
N HIS A 98 -13.74 -7.51 -8.77
CA HIS A 98 -14.37 -8.84 -8.88
C HIS A 98 -14.51 -9.29 -10.34
N GLY A 99 -14.93 -8.41 -11.25
CA GLY A 99 -15.04 -8.70 -12.68
C GLY A 99 -13.70 -9.08 -13.33
N LEU A 100 -12.59 -8.58 -12.79
CA LEU A 100 -11.23 -8.93 -13.20
C LEU A 100 -10.68 -10.20 -12.52
N GLY A 101 -11.47 -10.87 -11.68
CA GLY A 101 -11.03 -12.06 -10.95
C GLY A 101 -10.15 -11.78 -9.73
N MET A 102 -10.02 -10.51 -9.31
CA MET A 102 -9.33 -10.14 -8.06
C MET A 102 -10.24 -10.33 -6.85
N ILE A 103 -9.64 -10.59 -5.69
CA ILE A 103 -10.34 -10.85 -4.44
C ILE A 103 -10.13 -9.66 -3.48
N PRO A 104 -11.07 -8.71 -3.39
CA PRO A 104 -10.96 -7.57 -2.48
C PRO A 104 -11.15 -7.98 -1.02
N HIS A 105 -10.40 -7.35 -0.12
CA HIS A 105 -10.46 -7.49 1.34
C HIS A 105 -10.55 -6.11 1.97
N HIS A 106 -11.65 -5.84 2.67
CA HIS A 106 -11.85 -4.56 3.34
C HIS A 106 -11.25 -4.61 4.74
N TYR A 107 -10.30 -3.72 5.00
CA TYR A 107 -9.67 -3.59 6.31
C TYR A 107 -9.84 -2.17 6.85
N ARG A 108 -9.75 -2.07 8.18
CA ARG A 108 -9.61 -0.78 8.84
C ARG A 108 -8.22 -0.20 8.54
N SER A 109 -8.15 1.12 8.53
CA SER A 109 -6.86 1.78 8.39
C SER A 109 -5.98 1.52 9.60
N VAL A 110 -4.72 1.19 9.34
CA VAL A 110 -3.72 0.98 10.38
C VAL A 110 -3.23 2.35 10.84
N PRO A 111 -3.28 2.67 12.15
CA PRO A 111 -2.78 3.94 12.65
C PRO A 111 -1.28 4.04 12.36
N ALA A 112 -0.88 5.19 11.80
CA ALA A 112 0.52 5.49 11.59
C ALA A 112 1.13 6.09 12.87
N PRO A 113 2.36 5.70 13.23
CA PRO A 113 3.10 6.36 14.30
C PRO A 113 3.26 7.86 14.11
N GLN A 114 3.36 8.61 15.21
CA GLN A 114 3.48 10.08 15.15
C GLN A 114 4.71 10.55 14.35
N TRP A 115 5.79 9.76 14.39
CA TRP A 115 7.03 10.02 13.66
C TRP A 115 6.96 9.71 12.16
N ALA A 116 5.91 9.03 11.69
CA ALA A 116 5.74 8.75 10.28
C ALA A 116 5.55 10.07 9.51
N LYS A 117 6.31 10.22 8.43
CA LYS A 117 6.14 11.37 7.52
C LYS A 117 4.70 11.36 7.01
N LEU A 118 4.09 12.53 6.90
CA LEU A 118 2.68 12.69 6.56
C LEU A 118 2.26 11.83 5.34
N TRP A 119 3.04 11.88 4.26
CA TRP A 119 2.77 11.15 3.02
C TRP A 119 3.14 9.66 3.04
N TYR A 120 3.78 9.16 4.09
CA TYR A 120 4.03 7.72 4.29
C TYR A 120 3.09 7.08 5.30
N ARG A 121 2.22 7.86 5.95
CA ARG A 121 1.22 7.33 6.89
C ARG A 121 0.33 6.29 6.23
N GLY A 122 -0.08 6.54 4.98
CA GLY A 122 -0.86 5.60 4.19
C GLY A 122 -0.18 4.24 3.98
N ASN A 123 1.16 4.19 3.98
CA ASN A 123 1.88 2.93 3.77
C ASN A 123 1.79 1.97 4.95
N PHE A 124 1.45 2.44 6.16
CA PHE A 124 1.25 1.55 7.31
C PHE A 124 0.08 0.58 7.11
N ASN A 125 -0.82 0.87 6.16
CA ASN A 125 -1.88 -0.07 5.76
C ASN A 125 -1.33 -1.36 5.13
N LYS A 126 -0.06 -1.39 4.68
CA LYS A 126 0.61 -2.65 4.30
C LYS A 126 0.71 -3.63 5.48
N LEU A 127 0.59 -3.20 6.73
CA LEU A 127 0.60 -4.12 7.87
C LEU A 127 -0.64 -5.03 7.90
N ASN A 128 -1.72 -4.67 7.20
CA ASN A 128 -2.86 -5.58 6.99
C ASN A 128 -2.47 -6.84 6.20
N LEU A 129 -1.30 -6.87 5.52
CA LEU A 129 -0.76 -8.09 4.91
C LEU A 129 -0.49 -9.20 5.94
N LEU A 130 -0.13 -8.83 7.17
CA LEU A 130 0.07 -9.80 8.26
C LEU A 130 -1.26 -10.46 8.64
N ILE A 131 -2.33 -9.66 8.70
CA ILE A 131 -3.69 -10.14 8.95
C ILE A 131 -4.13 -11.05 7.79
N LEU A 132 -3.91 -10.64 6.54
CA LEU A 132 -4.25 -11.44 5.36
C LEU A 132 -3.53 -12.79 5.35
N ALA A 133 -2.21 -12.80 5.56
CA ALA A 133 -1.40 -14.03 5.58
C ALA A 133 -1.88 -15.01 6.66
N SER A 134 -2.27 -14.49 7.83
CA SER A 134 -2.80 -15.30 8.91
C SER A 134 -4.22 -15.80 8.63
N ALA A 135 -5.12 -14.93 8.16
CA ALA A 135 -6.50 -15.28 7.85
C ALA A 135 -6.59 -16.37 6.77
N LEU A 136 -5.83 -16.22 5.69
CA LEU A 136 -5.81 -17.19 4.59
C LEU A 136 -5.05 -18.47 4.93
N HIS A 137 -4.25 -18.48 6.00
CA HIS A 137 -3.29 -19.55 6.31
C HIS A 137 -2.38 -19.85 5.11
N ARG A 138 -1.96 -18.79 4.40
CA ARG A 138 -1.19 -18.86 3.15
C ARG A 138 -0.01 -17.91 3.19
N ARG A 139 0.95 -18.16 2.31
CA ARG A 139 2.05 -17.24 2.05
C ARG A 139 1.55 -16.10 1.18
N VAL A 140 2.07 -14.90 1.41
CA VAL A 140 1.63 -13.70 0.68
C VAL A 140 2.83 -13.06 0.00
N LEU A 141 2.78 -12.95 -1.32
CA LEU A 141 3.67 -12.12 -2.12
C LEU A 141 3.04 -10.74 -2.29
N TYR A 142 3.51 -9.76 -1.56
CA TYR A 142 3.09 -8.38 -1.74
C TYR A 142 3.88 -7.69 -2.84
N LEU A 143 3.18 -6.91 -3.66
CA LEU A 143 3.75 -6.02 -4.66
C LEU A 143 3.19 -4.60 -4.46
N ASP A 144 4.06 -3.58 -4.50
CA ASP A 144 3.60 -2.19 -4.59
C ASP A 144 2.81 -1.95 -5.90
N ASN A 145 1.88 -1.00 -5.90
CA ASN A 145 1.05 -0.74 -7.10
C ASN A 145 1.81 -0.04 -8.24
N ASP A 146 3.00 0.52 -7.96
CA ASP A 146 3.83 1.21 -8.94
C ASP A 146 4.90 0.28 -9.56
N VAL A 147 4.65 -1.03 -9.52
CA VAL A 147 5.48 -2.05 -10.17
C VAL A 147 4.91 -2.50 -11.51
N VAL A 148 5.79 -3.02 -12.37
CA VAL A 148 5.43 -3.66 -13.63
C VAL A 148 6.14 -5.01 -13.73
N PRO A 149 5.39 -6.13 -13.73
CA PRO A 149 5.94 -7.45 -14.02
C PRO A 149 6.39 -7.57 -15.48
N PHE A 150 7.59 -8.11 -15.68
CA PHE A 150 8.17 -8.46 -16.98
C PHE A 150 8.19 -9.96 -17.20
N ARG A 151 8.26 -10.76 -16.13
CA ARG A 151 8.28 -12.22 -16.19
C ARG A 151 7.35 -12.83 -15.16
N ASN A 152 7.00 -14.10 -15.39
CA ASN A 152 6.22 -14.88 -14.44
C ASN A 152 7.01 -15.04 -13.14
N ILE A 153 6.32 -14.94 -12.00
CA ILE A 153 6.91 -14.99 -10.66
C ILE A 153 6.36 -16.15 -9.81
N ASP A 154 5.65 -17.09 -10.44
CA ASP A 154 4.95 -18.19 -9.75
C ASP A 154 5.93 -19.17 -9.11
N HIS A 155 7.16 -19.28 -9.63
CA HIS A 155 8.23 -20.10 -9.04
C HIS A 155 8.61 -19.66 -7.62
N LEU A 156 8.28 -18.42 -7.22
CA LEU A 156 8.45 -17.95 -5.84
C LEU A 156 7.60 -18.71 -4.82
N GLN A 157 6.62 -19.51 -5.28
CA GLN A 157 5.91 -20.45 -4.41
C GLN A 157 6.87 -21.42 -3.70
N LEU A 158 8.01 -21.72 -4.33
CA LEU A 158 9.04 -22.63 -3.81
C LEU A 158 10.13 -21.90 -3.02
N SER A 159 10.23 -20.58 -3.16
CA SER A 159 11.23 -19.79 -2.43
C SER A 159 10.93 -19.81 -0.93
N PRO A 160 11.93 -19.67 -0.05
CA PRO A 160 11.68 -19.56 1.39
C PRO A 160 11.05 -18.20 1.76
N ALA A 161 10.43 -18.10 2.95
CA ALA A 161 9.86 -16.87 3.49
C ALA A 161 10.21 -16.72 4.99
N PRO A 162 10.36 -15.49 5.51
CA PRO A 162 10.17 -14.22 4.82
C PRO A 162 11.33 -13.90 3.85
N ALA A 163 11.03 -13.30 2.70
CA ALA A 163 12.03 -12.87 1.74
C ALA A 163 11.76 -11.45 1.21
N PHE A 164 12.83 -10.69 0.98
CA PHE A 164 12.79 -9.29 0.56
C PHE A 164 13.89 -8.98 -0.43
N VAL A 165 13.69 -7.94 -1.24
CA VAL A 165 14.79 -7.33 -1.99
C VAL A 165 15.46 -6.25 -1.14
N PHE A 166 16.80 -6.25 -1.13
CA PHE A 166 17.63 -5.23 -0.50
C PHE A 166 18.10 -4.24 -1.56
N ARG A 167 17.91 -2.94 -1.33
CA ARG A 167 18.11 -1.90 -2.37
C ARG A 167 19.54 -1.77 -2.86
N ASN A 168 20.52 -1.96 -1.98
CA ASN A 168 21.93 -2.03 -2.31
C ASN A 168 22.68 -2.70 -1.15
N HIS A 169 23.97 -2.96 -1.34
CA HIS A 169 24.85 -3.56 -0.33
C HIS A 169 25.16 -2.63 0.86
N THR A 170 24.75 -1.35 0.80
CA THR A 170 25.05 -0.33 1.83
C THR A 170 23.85 0.06 2.68
N GLU A 171 22.62 -0.17 2.23
CA GLU A 171 21.38 0.06 2.96
C GLU A 171 21.07 -1.16 3.82
N ILE A 172 21.11 -0.98 5.14
CA ILE A 172 20.85 -2.01 6.16
C ILE A 172 19.32 -2.23 6.31
N GLY A 173 18.58 -2.32 5.21
CA GLY A 173 17.11 -2.39 5.28
C GLY A 173 16.44 -3.11 4.13
N VAL A 174 15.32 -3.74 4.43
CA VAL A 174 14.46 -4.38 3.42
C VAL A 174 13.72 -3.33 2.61
N ASN A 175 13.38 -3.61 1.35
CA ASN A 175 12.49 -2.76 0.57
C ASN A 175 11.03 -3.25 0.67
N GLY A 176 10.11 -2.35 1.00
CA GLY A 176 8.69 -2.66 1.15
C GLY A 176 7.88 -2.78 -0.16
N GLY A 177 8.54 -2.71 -1.33
CA GLY A 177 7.89 -2.77 -2.64
C GLY A 177 7.67 -4.17 -3.19
N MET A 178 8.44 -5.14 -2.70
CA MET A 178 8.14 -6.54 -2.89
C MET A 178 8.52 -7.30 -1.63
N MET A 179 7.56 -8.06 -1.09
CA MET A 179 7.75 -8.80 0.15
C MET A 179 7.11 -10.17 0.04
N LEU A 180 7.85 -11.22 0.35
CA LEU A 180 7.33 -12.58 0.45
C LEU A 180 7.17 -12.94 1.91
N LEU A 181 5.93 -12.95 2.40
CA LEU A 181 5.59 -13.23 3.79
C LEU A 181 5.27 -14.72 3.98
N PRO A 182 5.70 -15.33 5.10
CA PRO A 182 5.37 -16.71 5.42
C PRO A 182 3.90 -16.83 5.84
N VAL A 183 3.43 -18.07 6.02
CA VAL A 183 2.21 -18.30 6.81
C VAL A 183 2.47 -17.81 8.24
N LEU A 184 1.53 -17.03 8.78
CA LEU A 184 1.64 -16.43 10.11
C LEU A 184 0.55 -16.96 11.03
N SER A 185 0.93 -17.32 12.25
CA SER A 185 -0.05 -17.59 13.30
C SER A 185 -0.67 -16.29 13.82
N ALA A 186 -1.86 -16.39 14.43
CA ALA A 186 -2.50 -15.25 15.07
C ALA A 186 -1.59 -14.58 16.14
N ALA A 187 -0.83 -15.38 16.90
CA ALA A 187 0.11 -14.89 17.90
C ALA A 187 1.25 -14.05 17.29
N GLU A 188 1.72 -14.41 16.09
CA GLU A 188 2.75 -13.63 15.39
C GLU A 188 2.21 -12.30 14.87
N VAL A 189 0.97 -12.29 14.36
CA VAL A 189 0.29 -11.05 13.97
C VAL A 189 0.11 -10.14 15.18
N GLU A 190 -0.40 -10.70 16.29
CA GLU A 190 -0.61 -9.94 17.52
C GLU A 190 0.71 -9.36 18.08
N ALA A 191 1.80 -10.14 18.04
CA ALA A 191 3.13 -9.65 18.42
C ALA A 191 3.59 -8.48 17.53
N ALA A 192 3.34 -8.54 16.22
CA ALA A 192 3.67 -7.45 15.30
C ALA A 192 2.88 -6.17 15.61
N PHE A 193 1.58 -6.29 15.89
CA PHE A 193 0.74 -5.13 16.24
C PHE A 193 1.03 -4.58 17.64
N ARG A 194 1.44 -5.40 18.61
CA ARG A 194 1.98 -4.92 19.88
C ARG A 194 3.24 -4.07 19.67
N LEU A 195 4.15 -4.52 18.81
CA LEU A 195 5.31 -3.71 18.44
C LEU A 195 4.87 -2.37 17.80
N LEU A 196 3.91 -2.39 16.87
CA LEU A 196 3.38 -1.16 16.28
C LEU A 196 2.85 -0.22 17.35
N GLN A 197 2.05 -0.71 18.30
CA GLN A 197 1.50 0.09 19.41
C GLN A 197 2.61 0.78 20.21
N MET A 198 3.70 0.08 20.51
CA MET A 198 4.86 0.69 21.17
C MET A 198 5.43 1.82 20.31
N HIS A 199 5.54 1.63 19.00
CA HIS A 199 6.01 2.67 18.09
C HIS A 199 5.03 3.84 17.90
N LEU A 200 3.73 3.68 18.20
CA LEU A 200 2.76 4.77 18.11
C LEU A 200 3.02 5.87 19.15
N VAL A 201 3.48 5.48 20.34
CA VAL A 201 3.63 6.37 21.50
C VAL A 201 5.08 6.79 21.75
N LEU A 202 6.05 6.02 21.26
CA LEU A 202 7.46 6.33 21.51
C LEU A 202 7.93 7.48 20.60
N PRO A 203 8.51 8.55 21.17
CA PRO A 203 9.21 9.55 20.38
C PRO A 203 10.36 8.87 19.65
N PHE A 204 10.46 9.13 18.36
CA PHE A 204 11.32 8.35 17.49
C PHE A 204 12.77 8.80 17.61
N GLU A 205 13.67 7.87 17.96
CA GLU A 205 15.10 8.12 17.84
C GLU A 205 15.48 8.10 16.35
N HIS A 206 15.87 9.26 15.82
CA HIS A 206 16.26 9.50 14.42
C HIS A 206 17.36 8.57 13.85
N ASN A 207 17.93 7.68 14.66
CA ASN A 207 19.11 6.88 14.34
C ASN A 207 18.81 5.43 13.94
N MET A 208 17.55 5.02 13.75
CA MET A 208 17.28 3.70 13.16
C MET A 208 17.79 3.66 11.72
N VAL A 209 18.78 2.81 11.46
CA VAL A 209 19.37 2.64 10.13
C VAL A 209 18.27 2.22 9.13
N GLY A 210 18.22 2.89 7.98
CA GLY A 210 17.20 2.62 6.96
C GLY A 210 15.85 3.30 7.20
N ASN A 211 15.77 4.25 8.14
CA ASN A 211 14.53 5.00 8.38
C ASN A 211 14.19 5.95 7.22
N ASN A 212 13.15 5.62 6.47
CA ASN A 212 12.61 6.50 5.43
C ASN A 212 11.45 7.38 5.94
N GLY A 213 10.97 7.15 7.16
CA GLY A 213 9.78 7.79 7.75
C GLY A 213 8.46 7.09 7.39
N GLY A 214 8.52 5.85 6.89
CA GLY A 214 7.37 5.03 6.52
C GLY A 214 7.38 3.65 7.17
N GLU A 215 6.58 2.74 6.60
CA GLU A 215 6.38 1.37 7.05
C GLU A 215 7.64 0.50 6.95
N GLN A 216 8.56 0.84 6.03
CA GLN A 216 9.83 0.13 5.88
C GLN A 216 10.64 0.12 7.18
N THR A 217 10.59 1.22 7.92
CA THR A 217 11.19 1.34 9.26
C THR A 217 10.60 0.33 10.24
N PHE A 218 9.27 0.13 10.21
CA PHE A 218 8.60 -0.89 11.02
C PHE A 218 9.01 -2.29 10.57
N TRP A 219 9.08 -2.57 9.26
CA TRP A 219 9.48 -3.89 8.76
C TRP A 219 10.87 -4.28 9.25
N ASN A 220 11.83 -3.35 9.20
CA ASN A 220 13.17 -3.59 9.73
C ASN A 220 13.13 -3.93 11.24
N ALA A 221 12.41 -3.15 12.04
CA ALA A 221 12.29 -3.38 13.48
C ALA A 221 11.61 -4.72 13.80
N TRP A 222 10.51 -5.04 13.13
CA TRP A 222 9.78 -6.29 13.30
C TRP A 222 10.66 -7.50 12.96
N LEU A 223 11.38 -7.46 11.83
CA LEU A 223 12.28 -8.55 11.42
C LEU A 223 13.45 -8.75 12.39
N GLN A 224 14.01 -7.68 12.95
CA GLN A 224 15.09 -7.75 13.95
C GLN A 224 14.63 -8.37 15.27
N GLN A 225 13.38 -8.15 15.67
CA GLN A 225 12.82 -8.67 16.92
C GLN A 225 12.36 -10.13 16.84
N ARG A 226 12.31 -10.74 15.65
CA ARG A 226 11.88 -12.14 15.51
C ARG A 226 12.97 -13.09 16.01
N PRO A 227 12.70 -13.88 17.06
CA PRO A 227 13.65 -14.88 17.51
C PRO A 227 13.82 -15.93 16.41
N ARG A 228 15.05 -16.12 15.90
CA ARG A 228 15.45 -17.26 15.08
C ARG A 228 14.69 -17.45 13.75
N ARG A 229 14.24 -16.38 13.08
CA ARG A 229 13.75 -16.50 11.70
C ARG A 229 14.70 -15.84 10.72
N GLN A 230 15.38 -16.68 9.95
CA GLN A 230 16.21 -16.27 8.82
C GLN A 230 15.35 -15.46 7.83
N VAL A 231 15.85 -14.29 7.45
CA VAL A 231 15.28 -13.47 6.38
C VAL A 231 16.09 -13.74 5.12
N TRP A 232 15.39 -14.06 4.03
CA TRP A 232 16.03 -14.41 2.76
C TRP A 232 16.12 -13.19 1.85
N ALA A 233 17.26 -13.05 1.17
CA ALA A 233 17.44 -12.02 0.15
C ALA A 233 16.93 -12.55 -1.20
N LEU A 234 16.00 -11.81 -1.80
CA LEU A 234 15.64 -11.98 -3.21
C LEU A 234 16.62 -11.19 -4.08
N PRO A 235 16.97 -11.69 -5.28
CA PRO A 235 17.73 -10.93 -6.25
C PRO A 235 17.08 -9.57 -6.55
N SER A 236 17.90 -8.56 -6.84
CA SER A 236 17.41 -7.20 -7.15
C SER A 236 16.50 -7.17 -8.38
N THR A 237 16.59 -8.14 -9.28
CA THR A 237 15.74 -8.29 -10.47
C THR A 237 14.26 -8.53 -10.15
N TYR A 238 13.94 -8.94 -8.92
CA TYR A 238 12.56 -9.05 -8.44
C TYR A 238 11.97 -7.73 -7.94
N ASN A 239 12.77 -6.68 -7.79
CA ASN A 239 12.30 -5.36 -7.38
C ASN A 239 13.28 -4.30 -7.87
N LEU A 240 13.50 -4.30 -9.19
CA LEU A 240 14.50 -3.45 -9.82
C LEU A 240 14.06 -2.00 -9.68
N TYR A 241 14.90 -1.19 -9.03
CA TYR A 241 14.69 0.25 -8.93
C TYR A 241 15.37 0.98 -10.08
N THR A 242 14.74 2.05 -10.56
CA THR A 242 15.32 2.89 -11.61
C THR A 242 16.73 3.38 -11.27
N ASP A 243 16.99 3.80 -10.02
CA ASP A 243 18.32 4.28 -9.61
C ASP A 243 19.44 3.24 -9.81
N ALA A 244 19.11 1.94 -9.71
CA ALA A 244 20.08 0.87 -9.97
C ALA A 244 20.43 0.81 -11.47
N VAL A 245 19.44 1.03 -12.33
CA VAL A 245 19.62 1.09 -13.77
C VAL A 245 20.43 2.31 -14.18
N GLU A 246 20.13 3.49 -13.61
CA GLU A 246 20.85 4.73 -13.90
C GLU A 246 22.34 4.66 -13.54
N LYS A 247 22.67 3.93 -12.47
CA LYS A 247 24.06 3.75 -12.00
C LYS A 247 24.87 2.77 -12.84
N GLY A 248 24.31 2.25 -13.94
CA GLY A 248 25.03 1.33 -14.81
C GLY A 248 25.30 -0.03 -14.16
N TYR A 249 24.55 -0.41 -13.11
CA TYR A 249 24.41 -1.82 -12.73
C TYR A 249 23.59 -2.47 -13.85
N GLY A 250 24.33 -2.82 -14.90
CA GLY A 250 23.82 -2.97 -16.25
C GLY A 250 22.76 -4.06 -16.35
N PRO A 251 21.83 -3.97 -17.30
CA PRO A 251 20.70 -4.86 -17.26
C PRO A 251 20.92 -5.98 -18.26
N TRP A 252 21.04 -7.15 -17.70
CA TRP A 252 20.55 -8.39 -18.25
C TRP A 252 19.02 -8.21 -18.22
N TRP A 253 18.45 -7.39 -19.11
CA TRP A 253 16.99 -7.12 -19.14
C TRP A 253 16.20 -8.42 -19.24
N ASP A 254 16.82 -9.40 -19.89
CA ASP A 254 16.43 -10.80 -19.92
C ASP A 254 16.53 -11.53 -18.57
N GLU A 255 16.65 -10.83 -17.45
CA GLU A 255 16.60 -11.39 -16.10
C GLU A 255 15.69 -10.59 -15.18
N VAL A 256 15.16 -9.45 -15.64
CA VAL A 256 14.26 -8.61 -14.84
C VAL A 256 12.90 -9.26 -14.73
N PHE A 257 12.48 -9.57 -13.50
CA PHE A 257 11.15 -10.09 -13.21
C PHE A 257 10.14 -8.97 -12.98
N LEU A 258 10.56 -7.92 -12.27
CA LEU A 258 9.68 -6.83 -11.86
C LEU A 258 10.46 -5.52 -11.75
N TRP A 259 9.92 -4.47 -12.36
CA TRP A 259 10.46 -3.12 -12.27
C TRP A 259 9.54 -2.25 -11.41
N HIS A 260 10.10 -1.67 -10.36
CA HIS A 260 9.47 -0.72 -9.45
C HIS A 260 9.67 0.74 -9.92
N LYS A 261 8.57 1.50 -10.05
CA LYS A 261 8.49 2.92 -10.46
C LYS A 261 8.98 3.22 -11.89
N PRO A 262 8.59 2.45 -12.92
CA PRO A 262 9.03 2.72 -14.29
C PRO A 262 8.54 4.07 -14.83
N LEU A 263 7.50 4.68 -14.22
CA LEU A 263 6.87 5.92 -14.68
C LEU A 263 7.32 7.18 -13.94
N GLU A 264 8.08 7.07 -12.83
CA GLU A 264 8.42 8.26 -12.02
C GLU A 264 9.70 8.95 -12.46
N LYS A 265 10.79 8.21 -12.68
CA LYS A 265 12.12 8.74 -13.03
C LYS A 265 12.93 7.71 -13.82
N GLY A 266 13.91 8.19 -14.58
CA GLY A 266 15.00 7.43 -15.23
C GLY A 266 14.65 6.55 -16.43
N PHE A 267 13.39 6.50 -16.85
CA PHE A 267 13.00 5.87 -18.11
C PHE A 267 13.79 6.44 -19.32
N ASP A 268 14.01 7.76 -19.34
CA ASP A 268 14.79 8.41 -20.41
C ASP A 268 16.28 8.15 -20.35
N ARG A 269 16.79 7.64 -19.22
CA ARG A 269 18.21 7.30 -19.03
C ARG A 269 18.51 5.85 -19.39
N LEU A 270 17.49 5.09 -19.80
CA LEU A 270 17.67 3.72 -20.27
C LEU A 270 18.44 3.68 -21.60
N PRO A 271 19.30 2.66 -21.82
CA PRO A 271 19.82 2.35 -23.14
C PRO A 271 18.67 2.13 -24.14
N ALA A 272 18.85 2.48 -25.41
CA ALA A 272 17.76 2.42 -26.41
C ALA A 272 17.05 1.04 -26.51
N PRO A 273 17.75 -0.11 -26.51
CA PRO A 273 17.09 -1.42 -26.56
C PRO A 273 16.21 -1.70 -25.33
N ALA A 274 16.69 -1.29 -24.16
CA ALA A 274 15.97 -1.37 -22.90
C ALA A 274 14.70 -0.52 -22.91
N LYS A 275 14.87 0.73 -23.34
CA LYS A 275 13.79 1.71 -23.44
C LYS A 275 12.67 1.18 -24.33
N ALA A 276 13.01 0.67 -25.51
CA ALA A 276 12.05 0.11 -26.46
C ALA A 276 11.31 -1.11 -25.89
N HIS A 277 12.02 -2.04 -25.23
CA HIS A 277 11.41 -3.21 -24.59
C HIS A 277 10.39 -2.80 -23.52
N VAL A 278 10.74 -1.80 -22.71
CA VAL A 278 9.90 -1.33 -21.61
C VAL A 278 8.73 -0.50 -22.13
N GLU A 279 8.93 0.36 -23.12
CA GLU A 279 7.87 1.09 -23.82
C GLU A 279 6.85 0.13 -24.41
N ALA A 280 7.31 -0.93 -25.08
CA ALA A 280 6.43 -1.97 -25.60
C ALA A 280 5.64 -2.65 -24.47
N ARG A 281 6.31 -2.94 -23.35
CA ARG A 281 5.67 -3.53 -22.17
C ARG A 281 4.61 -2.62 -21.56
N LEU A 282 4.94 -1.35 -21.31
CA LEU A 282 4.05 -0.35 -20.71
C LEU A 282 2.85 -0.07 -21.61
N ARG A 283 3.04 -0.01 -22.94
CA ARG A 283 1.94 0.11 -23.90
C ARG A 283 0.97 -1.06 -23.81
N ARG A 284 1.48 -2.30 -23.84
CA ARG A 284 0.64 -3.49 -23.66
C ARG A 284 -0.09 -3.50 -22.32
N VAL A 285 0.58 -3.12 -21.22
CA VAL A 285 -0.07 -3.00 -19.92
C VAL A 285 -1.22 -1.97 -19.98
N ALA A 286 -1.01 -0.83 -20.62
CA ALA A 286 -2.02 0.21 -20.75
C ALA A 286 -3.22 -0.23 -21.62
N GLU A 287 -2.99 -1.04 -22.66
CA GLU A 287 -4.05 -1.61 -23.51
C GLU A 287 -4.95 -2.60 -22.75
N TYR A 288 -4.36 -3.37 -21.83
CA TYR A 288 -5.07 -4.41 -21.07
C TYR A 288 -5.67 -3.89 -19.74
N ALA A 289 -5.11 -2.82 -19.18
CA ALA A 289 -5.58 -2.29 -17.91
C ALA A 289 -6.86 -1.46 -18.12
N PRO A 290 -8.00 -1.86 -17.54
CA PRO A 290 -9.15 -0.97 -17.48
C PRO A 290 -8.77 0.32 -16.74
N GLN A 291 -9.46 1.40 -17.07
CA GLN A 291 -9.23 2.71 -16.45
C GLN A 291 -10.42 3.09 -15.59
N VAL A 292 -10.14 3.51 -14.37
CA VAL A 292 -11.09 4.21 -13.50
C VAL A 292 -11.12 5.68 -13.92
N ASN A 293 -12.33 6.18 -14.11
CA ASN A 293 -12.62 7.59 -14.34
C ASN A 293 -13.77 7.99 -13.41
N VAL A 294 -13.38 8.54 -12.26
CA VAL A 294 -14.24 8.95 -11.16
C VAL A 294 -15.18 10.08 -11.60
N ALA A 295 -14.72 11.00 -12.44
CA ALA A 295 -15.58 12.06 -12.98
C ALA A 295 -16.77 11.47 -13.78
N ARG A 296 -16.51 10.44 -14.59
CA ARG A 296 -17.54 9.73 -15.35
C ARG A 296 -18.49 8.92 -14.46
N GLU A 297 -18.00 8.38 -13.34
CA GLU A 297 -18.84 7.67 -12.37
C GLU A 297 -19.77 8.65 -11.61
N ARG A 298 -19.25 9.82 -11.23
CA ARG A 298 -20.04 10.91 -10.64
C ARG A 298 -21.18 11.35 -11.55
N GLU A 299 -20.92 11.47 -12.86
CA GLU A 299 -21.96 11.79 -13.85
C GLU A 299 -23.02 10.69 -13.98
N ARG A 300 -22.61 9.42 -13.87
CA ARG A 300 -23.53 8.27 -14.00
C ARG A 300 -24.41 8.05 -12.77
N GLN A 301 -23.92 8.35 -11.57
CA GLN A 301 -24.63 8.09 -10.31
C GLN A 301 -24.52 9.25 -9.30
N PRO A 302 -25.06 10.44 -9.63
CA PRO A 302 -24.85 11.65 -8.83
C PRO A 302 -25.44 11.58 -7.41
N ARG A 303 -26.50 10.79 -7.21
CA ARG A 303 -27.13 10.59 -5.88
C ARG A 303 -26.27 9.69 -4.98
N GLN A 304 -25.87 8.52 -5.48
CA GLN A 304 -24.97 7.60 -4.78
C GLN A 304 -23.64 8.28 -4.45
N TRP A 305 -23.10 9.08 -5.38
CA TRP A 305 -21.91 9.89 -5.15
C TRP A 305 -22.04 10.81 -3.93
N CYS A 306 -23.17 11.52 -3.78
CA CYS A 306 -23.40 12.41 -2.65
C CYS A 306 -23.51 11.67 -1.30
N GLU A 307 -23.96 10.41 -1.32
CA GLU A 307 -24.07 9.56 -0.12
C GLU A 307 -22.71 8.97 0.27
N ASP A 308 -21.90 8.58 -0.72
CA ASP A 308 -20.57 7.99 -0.52
C ASP A 308 -19.48 9.05 -0.22
N HIS A 309 -19.74 10.34 -0.47
CA HIS A 309 -18.79 11.46 -0.34
C HIS A 309 -19.34 12.63 0.50
N PRO A 310 -19.76 12.41 1.75
CA PRO A 310 -20.31 13.49 2.59
C PRO A 310 -19.29 14.62 2.85
N THR A 311 -18.00 14.35 2.69
CA THR A 311 -16.89 15.28 2.97
C THR A 311 -16.57 16.27 1.86
N GLU A 312 -17.06 16.09 0.61
CA GLU A 312 -16.93 17.13 -0.42
C GLU A 312 -17.63 18.45 0.02
N ARG A 313 -18.65 18.37 0.90
CA ARG A 313 -19.29 19.56 1.48
C ARG A 313 -18.44 20.28 2.52
N SER A 314 -17.55 19.59 3.21
CA SER A 314 -16.80 20.13 4.36
C SER A 314 -15.41 20.65 4.03
N PHE A 315 -14.85 20.35 2.84
CA PHE A 315 -13.54 20.88 2.44
C PHE A 315 -13.57 22.31 1.88
N HIS A 316 -14.73 22.82 1.45
CA HIS A 316 -14.82 24.15 0.81
C HIS A 316 -15.60 25.22 1.57
N ARG A 317 -16.05 24.99 2.82
CA ARG A 317 -16.72 26.05 3.58
C ARG A 317 -16.29 26.06 5.04
N ARG A 318 -15.78 27.20 5.50
CA ARG A 318 -15.91 27.61 6.90
C ARG A 318 -17.38 27.44 7.30
N PRO A 319 -17.68 26.97 8.52
CA PRO A 319 -19.05 26.69 8.93
C PRO A 319 -19.78 27.99 9.20
N THR A 320 -20.28 28.62 8.14
CA THR A 320 -21.39 29.57 8.23
C THR A 320 -22.37 29.18 7.12
N HIS A 321 -23.57 28.81 7.56
CA HIS A 321 -24.74 28.41 6.77
C HIS A 321 -24.78 26.94 6.28
N THR A 322 -25.60 26.18 7.01
CA THR A 322 -26.31 24.97 6.57
C THR A 322 -27.03 25.25 5.24
N LEU A 323 -26.45 24.83 4.12
CA LEU A 323 -27.18 24.75 2.85
C LEU A 323 -27.78 23.36 2.71
N ARG A 324 -29.09 23.30 2.95
CA ARG A 324 -29.96 22.25 2.45
C ARG A 324 -29.81 22.18 0.93
N CYS A 325 -29.77 20.97 0.38
CA CYS A 325 -30.05 20.76 -1.03
C CYS A 325 -31.32 21.53 -1.39
N ALA A 326 -31.22 22.37 -2.42
CA ALA A 326 -32.25 23.31 -2.81
C ALA A 326 -33.60 22.59 -3.03
N ALA A 327 -34.50 22.78 -2.08
CA ALA A 327 -35.91 23.01 -2.38
C ALA A 327 -36.09 24.53 -2.33
N THR A 328 -36.61 25.10 -3.42
CA THR A 328 -36.95 26.51 -3.59
C THR A 328 -37.68 27.12 -2.39
N ARG A 329 -37.17 28.24 -1.84
CA ARG A 329 -37.85 29.53 -1.57
C ARG A 329 -37.13 30.37 -0.49
N GLY A 330 -37.02 31.68 -0.75
CA GLY A 330 -37.28 32.76 0.22
C GLY A 330 -36.18 33.24 1.18
N GLN A 331 -35.57 34.37 0.82
CA GLN A 331 -35.25 35.57 1.63
C GLN A 331 -34.44 35.53 2.96
N ASP A 332 -33.48 36.48 2.98
CA ASP A 332 -33.03 37.41 4.04
C ASP A 332 -31.95 37.11 5.10
N SER A 333 -30.86 37.91 4.99
CA SER A 333 -30.18 38.73 6.04
C SER A 333 -29.00 38.21 6.91
N THR A 334 -27.82 38.76 6.57
CA THR A 334 -26.74 39.47 7.35
C THR A 334 -26.10 39.00 8.68
N GLY A 335 -24.75 39.13 8.73
CA GLY A 335 -23.87 39.40 9.90
C GLY A 335 -22.94 38.24 10.31
N GLY A 336 -21.64 38.33 10.65
CA GLY A 336 -20.64 39.39 10.84
C GLY A 336 -19.60 38.96 11.91
N TRP A 337 -18.29 39.05 11.60
CA TRP A 337 -17.11 39.23 12.50
C TRP A 337 -16.29 38.05 13.14
N HIS A 338 -15.04 38.40 13.54
CA HIS A 338 -13.72 37.72 13.44
C HIS A 338 -13.00 37.45 14.82
N PRO A 339 -11.73 36.96 14.94
CA PRO A 339 -11.25 36.01 15.96
C PRO A 339 -9.98 36.43 16.77
N SER A 340 -9.49 35.57 17.67
CA SER A 340 -8.13 35.58 18.30
C SER A 340 -7.90 34.22 18.98
N GLY A 341 -6.73 33.58 19.13
CA GLY A 341 -5.30 33.86 18.96
C GLY A 341 -4.56 32.96 19.99
N LEU A 342 -3.50 32.22 19.61
CA LEU A 342 -2.73 31.36 20.55
C LEU A 342 -1.26 31.28 20.12
N GLN A 343 -0.34 31.48 21.07
CA GLN A 343 1.11 31.39 20.92
C GLN A 343 1.69 30.22 21.73
N SER A 344 2.79 29.68 21.21
CA SER A 344 3.54 28.49 21.61
C SER A 344 4.87 28.82 22.28
N SER A 345 5.42 27.91 23.10
CA SER A 345 6.88 27.67 23.19
C SER A 345 7.21 26.33 23.86
N VAL A 346 8.21 25.63 23.32
CA VAL A 346 8.93 24.49 23.91
C VAL A 346 10.40 24.63 23.49
N PRO A 347 11.39 24.31 24.35
CA PRO A 347 12.78 24.18 23.94
C PRO A 347 13.30 22.73 23.90
N ASP A 348 14.24 22.52 22.99
CA ASP A 348 15.00 21.30 22.68
C ASP A 348 16.04 20.90 23.74
N CYS A 349 16.37 19.61 23.78
CA CYS A 349 17.65 19.12 24.29
C CYS A 349 18.19 17.95 23.46
N ALA A 350 19.46 18.05 23.08
CA ALA A 350 20.23 17.12 22.27
C ALA A 350 20.88 16.01 23.11
N GLY A 351 21.14 14.85 22.48
CA GLY A 351 21.92 13.77 23.08
C GLY A 351 22.41 12.75 22.05
N ALA A 352 23.74 12.64 21.91
CA ALA A 352 24.48 11.80 20.97
C ALA A 352 24.40 10.29 21.28
N ARG A 353 24.63 9.42 20.28
CA ARG A 353 25.20 8.07 20.49
C ARG A 353 25.79 7.38 19.26
N ARG A 354 26.68 6.45 19.60
CA ARG A 354 27.71 5.71 18.84
C ARG A 354 27.14 4.52 18.05
N GLY A 355 27.81 4.18 16.95
CA GLY A 355 27.46 3.10 16.04
C GLY A 355 27.97 1.70 16.43
N MET A 356 27.43 0.69 15.74
CA MET A 356 27.87 -0.70 15.80
C MET A 356 27.67 -1.38 14.43
N GLY A 357 28.64 -2.19 14.01
CA GLY A 357 28.75 -2.75 12.65
C GLY A 357 28.10 -4.13 12.46
N ILE A 358 27.84 -4.48 11.20
CA ILE A 358 27.25 -5.75 10.74
C ILE A 358 28.28 -6.50 9.88
N ARG A 359 28.38 -7.82 10.05
CA ARG A 359 29.22 -8.70 9.23
C ARG A 359 28.38 -9.37 8.14
N PHE A 360 28.89 -9.35 6.91
CA PHE A 360 28.38 -10.12 5.78
C PHE A 360 29.12 -11.45 5.69
N VAL A 361 28.40 -12.52 5.34
CA VAL A 361 28.98 -13.79 4.89
C VAL A 361 28.48 -14.01 3.47
N THR A 362 29.39 -14.02 2.51
CA THR A 362 29.14 -14.35 1.11
C THR A 362 29.15 -15.87 0.94
N ALA A 363 28.18 -16.39 0.20
CA ALA A 363 28.24 -17.70 -0.43
C ALA A 363 28.58 -17.51 -1.91
#